data_AF-A0A1F3K5B8-F1
#
_entry.id   AF-A0A1F3K5B8-F1
#
_cell.length_a   1.000
_cell.length_b   1.000
_cell.length_c   1.000
_cell.angle_alpha   90.00
_cell.angle_beta   90.00
_cell.angle_gamma   90.00
#
_symmetry.space_group_name_H-M   'P 1'
#
loop_
_entity.id
_entity.type
_entity.pdbx_description
1 polymer ?
#
loop_
_entity_poly.entity_id
_entity_poly.type
_entity_poly.pdbx_seq_one_letter_code
_entity_poly.pdbx_strand_id
1 'polypeptide(L)'
;MNRTSKKQAKIIVHPASIRLMTDATWEYAHKILWNNHPFTKKETEQAKALIQEYYESIPSEKFAAGIHRYFSGYCIRILMARNYVLRRPQRYIPHPCIWIDKRNPKGFAGTKAWYDAFIQEQHYVNQRFRPQSFSKTA
;
A
#
# COMPACT_ATOMS: atom_id res chain seq x y z
N MET A 1 10.75 -40.50 -18.53
CA MET A 1 11.29 -39.58 -17.49
C MET A 1 10.12 -38.98 -16.73
N ASN A 2 9.83 -39.47 -15.53
CA ASN A 2 8.73 -39.00 -14.69
C ASN A 2 9.12 -37.70 -13.99
N ARG A 3 8.43 -36.59 -14.32
CA ARG A 3 8.49 -35.36 -13.52
C ARG A 3 7.70 -35.58 -12.23
N THR A 4 8.41 -35.86 -11.14
CA THR A 4 7.85 -35.84 -9.79
C THR A 4 7.32 -34.43 -9.50
N SER A 5 5.99 -34.30 -9.42
CA SER A 5 5.32 -33.10 -8.92
C SER A 5 5.73 -32.89 -7.47
N LYS A 6 6.62 -31.94 -7.21
CA LYS A 6 6.97 -31.52 -5.85
C LYS A 6 5.71 -30.91 -5.23
N LYS A 7 5.16 -31.53 -4.18
CA LYS A 7 4.17 -30.90 -3.31
C LYS A 7 4.75 -29.57 -2.80
N GLN A 8 4.24 -28.45 -3.29
CA GLN A 8 4.60 -27.14 -2.75
C GLN A 8 4.05 -27.02 -1.33
N ALA A 9 4.90 -26.59 -0.40
CA ALA A 9 4.48 -26.31 0.96
C ALA A 9 3.48 -25.15 0.96
N LYS A 10 2.36 -25.31 1.69
CA LYS A 10 1.35 -24.26 1.85
C LYS A 10 1.96 -23.13 2.69
N ILE A 11 2.08 -21.94 2.11
CA ILE A 11 2.52 -20.75 2.84
C ILE A 11 1.36 -20.22 3.67
N ILE A 12 1.60 -19.99 4.96
CA ILE A 12 0.62 -19.44 5.90
C ILE A 12 1.20 -18.14 6.46
N VAL A 13 0.47 -17.04 6.28
CA VAL A 13 0.81 -15.76 6.91
C VAL A 13 0.26 -15.76 8.33
N HIS A 14 1.12 -15.48 9.30
CA HIS A 14 0.70 -15.44 10.69
C HIS A 14 -0.15 -14.17 10.95
N PRO A 15 -1.30 -14.25 11.67
CA PRO A 15 -2.16 -13.10 11.93
C PRO A 15 -1.44 -11.91 12.60
N ALA A 16 -0.42 -12.18 13.43
CA ALA A 16 0.38 -11.13 14.04
C ALA A 16 1.16 -10.29 13.01
N SER A 17 1.57 -10.88 11.88
CA SER A 17 2.24 -10.14 10.80
C SER A 17 1.26 -9.17 10.14
N ILE A 18 0.02 -9.59 9.89
CA ILE A 18 -1.02 -8.71 9.35
C ILE A 18 -1.30 -7.56 10.33
N ARG A 19 -1.47 -7.86 11.62
CA ARG A 19 -1.69 -6.84 12.65
C ARG A 19 -0.57 -5.81 12.70
N LEU A 20 0.69 -6.26 12.67
CA LEU A 20 1.86 -5.37 12.62
C LEU A 20 1.80 -4.41 11.42
N MET A 21 1.45 -4.92 10.23
CA MET A 21 1.34 -4.09 9.03
C MET A 21 0.17 -3.10 9.13
N THR A 22 -0.96 -3.55 9.67
CA THR A 22 -2.13 -2.70 9.93
C THR A 22 -1.78 -1.55 10.87
N ASP A 23 -1.13 -1.84 11.99
CA ASP A 23 -0.75 -0.84 13.00
C ASP A 23 0.23 0.19 12.43
N ALA A 24 1.30 -0.27 11.77
CA ALA A 24 2.28 0.62 11.15
C ALA A 24 1.64 1.51 10.06
N THR A 25 0.71 0.96 9.28
CA THR A 25 -0.01 1.72 8.24
C THR A 25 -0.94 2.75 8.87
N TRP A 26 -1.66 2.38 9.92
CA TRP A 26 -2.54 3.29 10.65
C TRP A 26 -1.75 4.44 11.27
N GLU A 27 -0.67 4.16 12.00
CA GLU A 27 0.17 5.18 12.63
C GLU A 27 0.70 6.19 11.60
N TYR A 28 1.16 5.68 10.46
CA TYR A 28 1.61 6.52 9.36
C TYR A 28 0.46 7.37 8.79
N ALA A 29 -0.69 6.78 8.47
CA ALA A 29 -1.83 7.49 7.93
C ALA A 29 -2.38 8.54 8.92
N HIS A 30 -2.52 8.17 10.19
CA HIS A 30 -3.01 9.00 11.29
C HIS A 30 -2.20 10.28 11.45
N LYS A 31 -0.88 10.13 11.44
CA LYS A 31 0.06 11.25 11.50
C LYS A 31 -0.01 12.12 10.24
N ILE A 32 -0.04 11.51 9.06
CA ILE A 32 0.17 12.22 7.79
C ILE A 32 -1.09 12.92 7.29
N LEU A 33 -2.26 12.31 7.45
CA LEU A 33 -3.53 12.83 6.90
C LEU A 33 -4.36 13.57 7.93
N TRP A 34 -4.26 13.19 9.21
CA TRP A 34 -5.09 13.75 10.28
C TRP A 34 -4.28 14.38 11.41
N ASN A 35 -2.96 14.51 11.25
CA ASN A 35 -2.07 15.17 12.22
C ASN A 35 -2.28 14.67 13.67
N ASN A 36 -2.41 13.35 13.86
CA ASN A 36 -2.69 12.72 15.15
C ASN A 36 -3.97 13.21 15.85
N HIS A 37 -4.97 13.68 15.09
CA HIS A 37 -6.28 14.06 15.64
C HIS A 37 -6.85 12.93 16.53
N PRO A 38 -7.33 13.23 17.75
CA PRO A 38 -7.76 12.19 18.68
C PRO A 38 -9.09 11.56 18.22
N PHE A 39 -9.01 10.38 17.60
CA PHE A 39 -10.17 9.56 17.32
C PHE A 39 -10.51 8.68 18.53
N THR A 40 -11.78 8.31 18.68
CA THR A 40 -12.18 7.34 19.69
C THR A 40 -11.53 5.99 19.43
N LYS A 41 -11.44 5.15 20.46
CA LYS A 41 -10.99 3.76 20.30
C LYS A 41 -11.82 3.03 19.26
N LYS A 42 -13.15 3.21 19.25
CA LYS A 42 -14.06 2.58 18.29
C LYS A 42 -13.75 2.99 16.85
N GLU A 43 -13.58 4.29 16.59
CA GLU A 43 -13.24 4.78 15.25
C GLU A 43 -11.86 4.29 14.80
N THR A 44 -10.89 4.25 15.71
CA THR A 44 -9.55 3.73 15.44
C THR A 44 -9.59 2.26 15.04
N GLU A 45 -10.31 1.42 15.80
CA GLU A 45 -10.45 0.00 15.47
C GLU A 45 -11.20 -0.22 14.16
N GLN A 46 -12.23 0.57 13.87
CA GLN A 46 -12.94 0.51 12.59
C GLN A 46 -12.04 0.89 11.42
N ALA A 47 -11.24 1.94 11.56
CA ALA A 47 -10.28 2.34 10.54
C ALA A 47 -9.20 1.26 10.32
N LYS A 48 -8.67 0.68 11.41
CA LYS A 48 -7.71 -0.43 11.36
C LYS A 48 -8.30 -1.68 10.72
N ALA A 49 -9.56 -2.02 10.98
CA ALA A 49 -10.23 -3.13 10.31
C ALA A 49 -10.24 -2.97 8.78
N LEU A 50 -10.52 -1.76 8.27
CA LEU A 50 -10.48 -1.49 6.82
C LEU A 50 -9.06 -1.62 6.23
N ILE A 51 -8.03 -1.24 6.98
CA ILE A 51 -6.63 -1.44 6.59
C ILE A 51 -6.26 -2.93 6.65
N GLN A 52 -6.72 -3.64 7.67
CA GLN A 52 -6.48 -5.07 7.84
C GLN A 52 -7.07 -5.88 6.67
N GLU A 53 -8.29 -5.55 6.24
CA GLU A 53 -8.90 -6.15 5.05
C GLU A 53 -8.02 -6.02 3.80
N TYR A 54 -7.31 -4.89 3.65
CA TYR A 54 -6.37 -4.72 2.55
C TYR A 54 -5.23 -5.74 2.61
N TYR A 55 -4.62 -5.95 3.79
CA TYR A 55 -3.54 -6.91 3.95
C TYR A 55 -4.00 -8.36 3.85
N GLU A 56 -5.18 -8.68 4.36
CA GLU A 56 -5.81 -10.00 4.25
C GLU A 56 -6.16 -10.37 2.80
N SER A 57 -6.44 -9.36 1.95
CA SER A 57 -6.72 -9.59 0.53
C SER A 57 -5.47 -9.97 -0.30
N ILE A 58 -4.26 -9.84 0.27
CA ILE A 58 -3.01 -10.17 -0.42
C ILE A 58 -2.79 -11.69 -0.36
N PRO A 59 -2.58 -12.38 -1.50
CA PRO A 59 -2.25 -13.81 -1.49
C PRO A 59 -1.03 -14.10 -0.62
N SER A 60 -1.08 -15.17 0.18
CA SER A 60 -0.04 -15.54 1.15
C SER A 60 1.35 -15.61 0.54
N GLU A 61 1.47 -16.10 -0.69
CA GLU A 61 2.73 -16.21 -1.42
C GLU A 61 3.31 -14.83 -1.72
N LYS A 62 2.46 -13.87 -2.12
CA LYS A 62 2.88 -12.49 -2.41
C LYS A 62 3.19 -11.72 -1.13
N PHE A 63 2.42 -11.97 -0.07
CA PHE A 63 2.69 -11.40 1.25
C PHE A 63 4.08 -11.83 1.73
N ALA A 64 4.35 -13.14 1.75
CA ALA A 64 5.63 -13.69 2.20
C ALA A 64 6.81 -13.22 1.31
N ALA A 65 6.61 -13.13 -0.01
CA ALA A 65 7.68 -12.72 -0.93
C ALA A 65 7.98 -11.21 -0.91
N GLY A 66 7.01 -10.36 -0.54
CA GLY A 66 7.12 -8.95 -0.88
C GLY A 66 6.19 -7.98 -0.16
N ILE A 67 5.79 -8.25 1.09
CA ILE A 67 4.90 -7.36 1.87
C ILE A 67 5.36 -5.90 1.91
N HIS A 68 6.68 -5.64 1.96
CA HIS A 68 7.23 -4.29 1.96
C HIS A 68 6.75 -3.46 0.76
N ARG A 69 6.54 -4.07 -0.42
CA ARG A 69 6.07 -3.36 -1.62
C ARG A 69 4.62 -2.89 -1.47
N TYR A 70 3.79 -3.71 -0.85
CA TYR A 70 2.39 -3.37 -0.58
C TYR A 70 2.30 -2.26 0.47
N PHE A 71 3.09 -2.36 1.54
CA PHE A 71 3.21 -1.32 2.55
C PHE A 71 3.68 0.01 1.96
N SER A 72 4.81 0.01 1.23
CA SER A 72 5.34 1.21 0.58
C SER A 72 4.34 1.80 -0.41
N GLY A 73 3.65 0.96 -1.20
CA GLY A 73 2.61 1.43 -2.11
C GLY A 73 1.44 2.09 -1.37
N TYR A 74 1.03 1.55 -0.22
CA TYR A 74 0.03 2.17 0.64
C TYR A 74 0.49 3.54 1.15
N CYS A 75 1.72 3.63 1.68
CA CYS A 75 2.30 4.87 2.19
C CYS A 75 2.46 5.94 1.10
N ILE A 76 2.88 5.55 -0.12
CA ILE A 76 2.97 6.47 -1.26
C ILE A 76 1.58 7.03 -1.61
N ARG A 77 0.54 6.19 -1.62
CA ARG A 77 -0.84 6.61 -1.87
C ARG A 77 -1.36 7.59 -0.81
N ILE A 78 -0.99 7.38 0.46
CA ILE A 78 -1.24 8.34 1.55
C ILE A 78 -0.57 9.69 1.25
N LEU A 79 0.71 9.69 0.86
CA LEU A 79 1.42 10.92 0.51
C LEU A 79 0.82 11.63 -0.70
N MET A 80 0.39 10.89 -1.71
CA MET A 80 -0.31 11.47 -2.87
C MET A 80 -1.60 12.18 -2.45
N ALA A 81 -2.39 11.57 -1.56
CA ALA A 81 -3.60 12.18 -1.03
C ALA A 81 -3.29 13.45 -0.21
N ARG A 82 -2.27 13.42 0.66
CA ARG A 82 -1.79 14.61 1.37
C ARG A 82 -1.41 15.72 0.41
N ASN A 83 -0.60 15.42 -0.60
CA ASN A 83 -0.16 16.41 -1.58
C ASN A 83 -1.34 16.96 -2.39
N TYR A 84 -2.33 16.13 -2.71
CA TYR A 84 -3.54 16.56 -3.40
C TYR A 84 -4.36 17.58 -2.61
N VAL A 85 -4.55 17.36 -1.30
CA VAL A 85 -5.31 18.28 -0.45
C VAL A 85 -4.54 19.58 -0.17
N LEU A 86 -3.22 19.51 0.04
CA LEU A 86 -2.39 20.70 0.28
C LEU A 86 -2.37 21.69 -0.90
N ARG A 87 -2.65 21.23 -2.12
CA ARG A 87 -2.67 22.09 -3.31
C ARG A 87 -3.82 23.11 -3.32
N ARG A 88 -4.91 22.89 -2.58
CA ARG A 88 -6.07 23.80 -2.54
C ARG A 88 -6.70 23.81 -1.14
N PRO A 89 -6.84 24.97 -0.47
CA PRO A 89 -7.36 25.08 0.91
C PRO A 89 -8.75 24.44 1.16
N GLN A 90 -9.55 24.29 0.11
CA GLN A 90 -10.94 23.81 0.13
C GLN A 90 -11.02 22.28 0.15
N ARG A 91 -9.88 21.61 -0.01
CA ARG A 91 -9.78 20.16 0.01
C ARG A 91 -9.40 19.70 1.41
N TYR A 92 -10.02 18.63 1.85
CA TYR A 92 -9.71 17.99 3.12
C TYR A 92 -9.73 16.47 2.96
N ILE A 93 -9.12 15.77 3.92
CA ILE A 93 -9.26 14.32 4.04
C ILE A 93 -10.43 14.06 4.99
N PRO A 94 -11.50 13.34 4.55
CA PRO A 94 -12.61 12.96 5.42
C PRO A 94 -12.17 12.09 6.60
N HIS A 95 -13.13 11.81 7.48
CA HIS A 95 -12.95 10.86 8.59
C HIS A 95 -12.34 9.52 8.12
N PRO A 96 -11.43 8.89 8.89
CA PRO A 96 -10.74 7.66 8.48
C PRO A 96 -11.66 6.54 8.00
N CYS A 97 -12.75 6.26 8.72
CA CYS A 97 -13.72 5.22 8.34
C CYS A 97 -14.43 5.50 6.99
N ILE A 98 -14.43 6.75 6.52
CA ILE A 98 -15.00 7.12 5.21
C ILE A 98 -13.91 7.10 4.14
N TRP A 99 -12.74 7.64 4.46
CA TRP A 99 -11.67 7.78 3.48
C TRP A 99 -11.00 6.45 3.15
N ILE A 100 -10.75 5.59 4.14
CA ILE A 100 -10.07 4.29 3.93
C ILE A 100 -10.99 3.27 3.25
N ASP A 101 -12.31 3.39 3.43
CA ASP A 101 -13.28 2.46 2.88
C ASP A 101 -13.10 2.26 1.37
N LYS A 102 -12.85 1.01 0.97
CA LYS A 102 -12.64 0.61 -0.43
C LYS A 102 -13.83 0.93 -1.33
N ARG A 103 -15.03 1.08 -0.76
CA ARG A 103 -16.27 1.45 -1.48
C ARG A 103 -16.33 2.94 -1.80
N ASN A 104 -15.49 3.77 -1.20
CA ASN A 104 -15.42 5.19 -1.49
C ASN A 104 -14.42 5.48 -2.62
N PRO A 105 -14.86 5.68 -3.88
CA PRO A 105 -13.96 5.95 -4.99
C PRO A 105 -13.25 7.30 -4.88
N LYS A 106 -13.75 8.21 -4.03
CA LYS A 106 -13.12 9.52 -3.75
C LYS A 106 -12.16 9.47 -2.55
N GLY A 107 -12.04 8.31 -1.90
CA GLY A 107 -11.15 8.08 -0.77
C GLY A 107 -9.84 7.42 -1.19
N PHE A 108 -9.33 6.54 -0.34
CA PHE A 108 -8.13 5.75 -0.57
C PHE A 108 -8.21 4.99 -1.89
N ALA A 109 -9.36 4.38 -2.22
CA ALA A 109 -9.54 3.65 -3.48
C ALA A 109 -9.18 4.50 -4.72
N GLY A 110 -9.57 5.77 -4.75
CA GLY A 110 -9.30 6.69 -5.86
C GLY A 110 -7.81 6.99 -6.09
N THR A 111 -6.98 6.87 -5.06
CA THR A 111 -5.52 7.09 -5.17
C THR A 111 -4.81 6.00 -5.98
N LYS A 112 -5.47 4.86 -6.26
CA LYS A 112 -4.86 3.76 -7.02
C LYS A 112 -4.44 4.21 -8.42
N ALA A 113 -5.30 4.95 -9.13
CA ALA A 113 -4.99 5.42 -10.48
C ALA A 113 -3.75 6.34 -10.50
N TRP A 114 -3.59 7.18 -9.48
CA TRP A 114 -2.42 8.05 -9.33
C TRP A 114 -1.15 7.24 -9.08
N TYR A 115 -1.25 6.21 -8.24
CA TYR A 115 -0.14 5.31 -7.96
C TYR A 115 0.29 4.49 -9.17
N ASP A 116 -0.67 3.92 -9.91
CA ASP A 116 -0.37 3.16 -11.12
C ASP A 116 0.35 4.02 -12.16
N ALA A 117 -0.10 5.27 -12.38
CA ALA A 117 0.55 6.22 -13.27
C ALA A 117 1.97 6.57 -12.82
N PHE A 118 2.17 6.81 -11.52
CA PHE A 118 3.49 7.05 -10.94
C PHE A 118 4.43 5.86 -11.16
N ILE A 119 3.98 4.62 -10.91
CA ILE A 119 4.80 3.43 -11.12
C ILE A 119 5.17 3.25 -12.59
N GLN A 120 4.23 3.50 -13.51
CA GLN A 120 4.50 3.46 -14.95
C GLN A 120 5.57 4.47 -15.37
N GLU A 121 5.49 5.71 -14.85
CA GLU A 121 6.50 6.74 -15.09
C GLU A 121 7.87 6.33 -14.55
N GLN A 122 7.94 5.80 -13.33
CA GLN A 122 9.20 5.30 -12.74
C GLN A 122 9.81 4.16 -13.57
N HIS A 123 8.99 3.25 -14.10
CA HIS A 123 9.47 2.20 -15.00
C HIS A 123 10.06 2.77 -16.29
N TYR A 124 9.41 3.76 -16.90
CA TYR A 124 9.90 4.42 -18.10
C TYR A 124 11.24 5.12 -17.85
N VAL A 125 11.35 5.89 -16.77
CA VAL A 125 12.60 6.58 -16.37
C VAL A 125 13.73 5.57 -16.17
N ASN A 126 13.47 4.49 -15.44
CA ASN A 126 14.47 3.43 -15.20
C ASN A 126 14.94 2.72 -16.48
N GLN A 127 14.06 2.58 -17.47
CA GLN A 127 14.44 2.03 -18.78
C GLN A 127 15.28 3.00 -19.60
N ARG A 128 14.90 4.29 -19.62
CA ARG A 128 15.56 5.33 -20.41
C ARG A 128 16.99 5.61 -19.95
N PHE A 129 17.24 5.59 -18.65
CA PHE A 129 18.55 5.90 -18.07
C PHE A 129 19.34 4.68 -17.63
N ARG A 130 18.96 3.47 -18.09
CA ARG A 130 19.73 2.27 -17.81
C ARG A 130 21.08 2.38 -18.54
N PRO A 131 22.23 2.34 -17.85
CA PRO A 131 23.51 2.35 -18.54
C PRO A 131 23.56 1.13 -19.47
N GLN A 132 23.82 1.35 -20.76
CA GLN A 132 24.06 0.24 -21.68
C GLN A 132 25.29 -0.51 -21.15
N SER A 133 25.10 -1.79 -20.81
CA SER A 133 26.22 -2.65 -20.46
C SER A 133 27.17 -2.68 -21.65
N PHE A 134 28.34 -2.06 -21.51
CA PHE A 134 29.45 -2.27 -22.44
C PHE A 134 29.79 -3.77 -22.38
N SER A 135 29.39 -4.52 -23.40
CA SER A 135 29.87 -5.87 -23.60
C SER A 135 31.38 -5.78 -23.74
N LYS A 136 32.12 -6.23 -22.73
CA LYS A 136 33.53 -6.52 -22.89
C LYS A 136 33.61 -7.71 -23.84
N THR A 137 33.83 -7.43 -25.12
CA THR A 137 34.44 -8.37 -26.05
C THR A 137 35.86 -8.63 -25.53
N ALA A 138 36.09 -9.85 -25.07
CA ALA A 138 37.40 -10.44 -24.85
C ALA A 138 37.48 -11.67 -25.76
#